data_AF-A0A6U0EDU7-F1
#
_entry.id   AF-A0A6U0EDU7-F1
#
_cell.length_a   1.000
_cell.length_b   1.000
_cell.length_c   1.000
_cell.angle_alpha   90.00
_cell.angle_beta   90.00
_cell.angle_gamma   90.00
#
_symmetry.space_group_name_H-M   'P 1'
#
loop_
_entity.id
_entity.type
_entity.pdbx_description
1 polymer ?
#
loop_
_entity_poly.entity_id
_entity_poly.type
_entity_poly.pdbx_seq_one_letter_code
_entity_poly.pdbx_strand_id
1 'polypeptide(L)'
;MKRQQQQNYNDPTIDQYRAFHGMLCSPKTASSCVQSFRRNNGCIFFGPSTEVMNTDGTPNRRHSKFYCSDYSKTLSTTWYYLLCIAAGFSLCTYLGYTDFMDGREFVEEVDISSDEKLLKSVAYPNEIQVTDAVLAYVKKHIMDDDNDTTLRLKRRFEYNFKMVYCNVIMLHFVSPPRTGREGEGEVLHLVEIYRFGHPIIGWLASILRVVVGFVMGMSNLLSPSSWKMGGNYAKHGNIPKKKYA
;
A
#
# COMPACT_ATOMS: atom_id res chain seq x y z
N MET A 1 -12.26 15.07 36.43
CA MET A 1 -11.66 14.85 35.09
C MET A 1 -12.62 14.03 34.26
N LYS A 2 -13.26 14.62 33.26
CA LYS A 2 -14.21 13.94 32.37
C LYS A 2 -13.44 13.12 31.33
N ARG A 3 -13.83 11.86 31.19
CA ARG A 3 -13.46 10.91 30.14
C ARG A 3 -13.43 11.59 28.78
N GLN A 4 -12.26 11.67 28.15
CA GLN A 4 -12.22 11.59 26.70
C GLN A 4 -12.37 10.11 26.38
N GLN A 5 -13.61 9.70 26.09
CA GLN A 5 -13.86 8.53 25.26
C GLN A 5 -13.19 8.83 23.91
N GLN A 6 -11.91 8.50 23.82
CA GLN A 6 -11.16 8.47 22.57
C GLN A 6 -11.99 7.61 21.63
N GLN A 7 -12.45 8.22 20.55
CA GLN A 7 -13.46 7.67 19.65
C GLN A 7 -13.13 6.22 19.35
N ASN A 8 -14.06 5.33 19.72
CA ASN A 8 -14.10 3.95 19.29
C ASN A 8 -14.39 3.98 17.78
N TYR A 9 -13.38 4.35 17.00
CA TYR A 9 -13.45 4.34 15.57
C TYR A 9 -13.41 2.86 15.20
N ASN A 10 -14.59 2.27 15.03
CA ASN A 10 -14.71 0.88 14.62
C ASN A 10 -13.89 0.72 13.34
N ASP A 11 -12.80 -0.03 13.44
CA ASP A 11 -12.02 -0.38 12.27
C ASP A 11 -12.94 -1.08 11.27
N PRO A 12 -12.72 -0.89 9.96
CA PRO A 12 -13.60 -1.47 8.96
C PRO A 12 -13.65 -2.99 9.12
N THR A 13 -14.84 -3.56 9.01
CA THR A 13 -15.01 -5.02 9.03
C THR A 13 -14.39 -5.66 7.80
N ILE A 14 -14.14 -6.97 7.85
CA ILE A 14 -13.68 -7.72 6.67
C ILE A 14 -14.61 -7.52 5.46
N ASP A 15 -15.93 -7.49 5.66
CA ASP A 15 -16.90 -7.27 4.58
C ASP A 15 -16.82 -5.86 3.98
N GLN A 16 -16.51 -4.86 4.81
CA GLN A 16 -16.27 -3.50 4.34
C GLN A 16 -15.00 -3.42 3.48
N TYR A 17 -13.92 -4.06 3.90
CA TYR A 17 -12.71 -4.18 3.07
C TYR A 17 -12.96 -5.01 1.81
N ARG A 18 -13.77 -6.05 1.88
CA ARG A 18 -14.17 -6.84 0.71
C ARG A 18 -14.90 -5.96 -0.30
N ALA A 19 -15.89 -5.19 0.12
CA ALA A 19 -16.59 -4.26 -0.77
C ALA A 19 -15.66 -3.17 -1.33
N PHE A 20 -14.77 -2.65 -0.50
CA PHE A 20 -13.75 -1.66 -0.90
C PHE A 20 -12.82 -2.22 -1.98
N HIS A 21 -12.25 -3.40 -1.77
CA HIS A 21 -11.33 -4.03 -2.73
C HIS A 21 -12.01 -4.60 -3.97
N GLY A 22 -13.31 -4.90 -3.88
CA GLY A 22 -14.15 -5.16 -5.04
C GLY A 22 -14.40 -3.92 -5.91
N MET A 23 -13.88 -2.76 -5.54
CA MET A 23 -13.98 -1.49 -6.30
C MET A 23 -15.43 -0.99 -6.47
N LEU A 24 -16.35 -1.48 -5.63
CA LEU A 24 -17.77 -1.12 -5.63
C LEU A 24 -18.31 -1.14 -4.19
N CYS A 25 -18.17 -0.01 -3.51
CA CYS A 25 -18.67 0.17 -2.15
C CYS A 25 -19.32 1.54 -1.96
N SER A 26 -20.04 1.71 -0.84
CA SER A 26 -20.62 3.01 -0.47
C SER A 26 -19.53 4.02 -0.06
N PRO A 27 -19.75 5.34 -0.24
CA PRO A 27 -18.77 6.36 0.15
C PRO A 27 -18.35 6.30 1.61
N LYS A 28 -19.27 5.91 2.50
CA LYS A 28 -18.99 5.70 3.93
C LYS A 28 -17.99 4.57 4.15
N THR A 29 -18.16 3.45 3.44
CA THR A 29 -17.25 2.30 3.51
C THR A 29 -15.88 2.65 2.97
N ALA A 30 -15.82 3.28 1.79
CA ALA A 30 -14.57 3.75 1.20
C ALA A 30 -13.83 4.72 2.12
N SER A 31 -14.54 5.71 2.67
CA SER A 31 -13.96 6.67 3.61
C SER A 31 -13.39 5.99 4.86
N SER A 32 -14.12 5.04 5.44
CA SER A 32 -13.66 4.30 6.62
C SER A 32 -12.41 3.46 6.32
N CYS A 33 -12.39 2.76 5.17
CA CYS A 33 -11.23 1.97 4.73
C CYS A 33 -10.02 2.86 4.46
N VAL A 34 -10.18 3.96 3.70
CA VAL A 34 -9.10 4.91 3.42
C VAL A 34 -8.56 5.53 4.71
N GLN A 35 -9.42 5.91 5.64
CA GLN A 35 -9.01 6.48 6.93
C GLN A 35 -8.22 5.47 7.78
N SER A 36 -8.56 4.17 7.72
CA SER A 36 -7.81 3.14 8.45
C SER A 36 -6.34 3.05 8.03
N PHE A 37 -6.04 3.23 6.74
CA PHE A 37 -4.65 3.30 6.24
C PHE A 37 -3.98 4.64 6.61
N ARG A 38 -4.74 5.73 6.64
CA ARG A 38 -4.20 7.07 6.93
C ARG A 38 -3.89 7.32 8.40
N ARG A 39 -4.69 6.76 9.32
CA ARG A 39 -4.66 7.10 10.75
C ARG A 39 -3.26 7.03 11.35
N ASN A 40 -2.51 5.99 11.01
CA ASN A 40 -1.17 5.74 11.55
C ASN A 40 -0.09 5.76 10.46
N ASN A 41 -0.31 6.49 9.35
CA ASN A 41 0.61 6.57 8.21
C ASN A 41 0.99 5.18 7.63
N GLY A 42 -0.02 4.38 7.33
CA GLY A 42 0.12 3.15 6.57
C GLY A 42 0.84 3.33 5.25
N CYS A 43 1.34 2.25 4.67
CA CYS A 43 1.94 2.23 3.34
C CYS A 43 1.01 1.50 2.39
N ILE A 44 0.87 1.97 1.15
CA ILE A 44 0.11 1.26 0.12
C ILE A 44 1.04 1.01 -1.07
N PHE A 45 1.27 -0.27 -1.32
CA PHE A 45 2.15 -0.78 -2.37
C PHE A 45 1.32 -1.44 -3.47
N PHE A 46 1.63 -1.13 -4.72
CA PHE A 46 1.02 -1.74 -5.90
C PHE A 46 2.11 -2.24 -6.84
N GLY A 47 2.08 -3.53 -7.23
CA GLY A 47 3.13 -4.13 -8.04
C GLY A 47 2.63 -5.20 -9.02
N PRO A 48 3.29 -5.39 -10.18
CA PRO A 48 3.02 -6.55 -11.02
C PRO A 48 3.58 -7.82 -10.38
N SER A 49 2.96 -8.97 -10.65
CA SER A 49 3.47 -10.24 -10.12
C SER A 49 4.76 -10.74 -10.79
N THR A 50 4.98 -10.36 -12.04
CA THR A 50 6.23 -10.71 -12.72
C THR A 50 7.28 -9.71 -12.28
N GLU A 51 8.02 -10.04 -11.23
CA GLU A 51 9.41 -9.61 -11.18
C GLU A 51 10.08 -10.21 -12.41
N VAL A 52 10.53 -9.37 -13.33
CA VAL A 52 11.49 -9.81 -14.33
C VAL A 52 12.73 -10.17 -13.53
N MET A 53 12.91 -11.44 -13.21
CA MET A 53 14.17 -11.95 -12.66
C MET A 53 15.18 -11.96 -13.81
N ASN A 54 16.41 -11.55 -13.54
CA ASN A 54 17.55 -11.85 -14.39
C ASN A 54 17.76 -13.37 -14.45
N THR A 55 18.51 -13.86 -15.43
CA THR A 55 18.85 -15.28 -15.58
C THR A 55 19.61 -15.86 -14.38
N ASP A 56 20.17 -15.03 -13.51
CA ASP A 56 20.85 -15.40 -12.27
C ASP A 56 19.89 -15.44 -11.05
N GLY A 57 18.58 -15.27 -11.26
CA GLY A 57 17.58 -15.24 -10.19
C GLY A 57 17.54 -13.95 -9.38
N THR A 58 18.30 -12.92 -9.78
CA THR A 58 18.24 -11.60 -9.14
C THR A 58 17.14 -10.73 -9.75
N PRO A 59 16.43 -9.88 -8.99
CA PRO A 59 15.45 -8.97 -9.57
C PRO A 59 16.10 -8.04 -10.61
N ASN A 60 15.56 -7.99 -11.83
CA ASN A 60 16.06 -7.13 -12.89
C ASN A 60 15.75 -5.67 -12.55
N ARG A 61 16.75 -4.99 -11.97
CA ARG A 61 16.68 -3.58 -11.53
C ARG A 61 16.19 -2.59 -12.60
N ARG A 62 16.29 -2.92 -13.90
CA ARG A 62 15.77 -2.04 -14.97
C ARG A 62 14.26 -2.12 -15.14
N HIS A 63 13.64 -3.26 -14.80
CA HIS A 63 12.19 -3.50 -14.93
C HIS A 63 11.47 -3.59 -13.58
N SER A 64 12.20 -3.85 -12.48
CA SER A 64 11.69 -3.92 -11.12
C SER A 64 11.72 -2.55 -10.42
N LYS A 65 11.33 -1.47 -11.12
CA LYS A 65 11.03 -0.22 -10.40
C LYS A 65 9.75 -0.47 -9.61
N PHE A 66 9.92 -0.97 -8.40
CA PHE A 66 8.87 -0.99 -7.41
C PHE A 66 8.50 0.47 -7.13
N TYR A 67 7.29 0.85 -7.54
CA TYR A 67 6.76 2.16 -7.23
C TYR A 67 6.01 2.05 -5.92
N CYS A 68 6.71 2.27 -4.81
CA CYS A 68 5.99 2.70 -3.62
C CYS A 68 5.52 4.11 -3.86
N SER A 69 4.23 4.16 -4.13
CA SER A 69 3.42 5.25 -3.70
C SER A 69 3.65 5.59 -2.23
N ASP A 70 4.11 6.77 -1.86
CA ASP A 70 3.63 7.39 -0.60
C ASP A 70 2.13 7.79 -0.77
N TYR A 71 1.36 6.98 -1.52
CA TYR A 71 -0.02 7.20 -1.91
C TYR A 71 -0.94 7.16 -0.70
N SER A 72 -0.56 6.50 0.38
CA SER A 72 -1.33 6.51 1.62
C SER A 72 -1.59 7.92 2.14
N LYS A 73 -0.64 8.85 1.99
CA LYS A 73 -0.80 10.25 2.39
C LYS A 73 -1.76 11.01 1.46
N THR A 74 -1.87 10.60 0.20
CA THR A 74 -2.65 11.29 -0.85
C THR A 74 -3.96 10.60 -1.21
N LEU A 75 -4.18 9.35 -0.82
CA LEU A 75 -5.37 8.58 -1.12
C LEU A 75 -6.54 9.17 -0.33
N SER A 76 -7.39 9.90 -1.03
CA SER A 76 -8.68 10.36 -0.54
C SER A 76 -9.78 9.43 -1.07
N THR A 77 -10.97 9.49 -0.46
CA THR A 77 -12.15 8.76 -0.96
C THR A 77 -12.45 9.13 -2.42
N THR A 78 -12.33 10.41 -2.77
CA THR A 78 -12.51 10.88 -4.16
C THR A 78 -11.48 10.28 -5.10
N TRP A 79 -10.20 10.27 -4.70
CA TRP A 79 -9.13 9.68 -5.50
C TRP A 79 -9.32 8.18 -5.70
N TYR A 80 -9.75 7.48 -4.66
CA TYR A 80 -10.09 6.06 -4.75
C TYR A 80 -11.14 5.82 -5.86
N TYR A 81 -12.26 6.54 -5.87
CA TYR A 81 -13.27 6.35 -6.93
C TYR A 81 -12.77 6.74 -8.32
N LEU A 82 -11.99 7.82 -8.44
CA LEU A 82 -11.40 8.22 -9.72
C LEU A 82 -10.47 7.13 -10.26
N LEU A 83 -9.64 6.51 -9.40
CA LEU A 83 -8.79 5.39 -9.78
C LEU A 83 -9.62 4.18 -10.21
N CYS A 84 -10.67 3.84 -9.47
CA CYS A 84 -11.51 2.69 -9.79
C CYS A 84 -12.23 2.84 -11.14
N ILE A 85 -12.70 4.06 -11.46
CA ILE A 85 -13.33 4.40 -12.74
C ILE A 85 -12.28 4.39 -13.86
N ALA A 86 -11.15 5.06 -13.67
CA ALA A 86 -10.10 5.16 -14.68
C ALA A 86 -9.50 3.80 -15.04
N ALA A 87 -9.38 2.90 -14.06
CA ALA A 87 -8.91 1.54 -14.27
C ALA A 87 -9.98 0.59 -14.84
N GLY A 88 -11.26 1.02 -14.88
CA GLY A 88 -12.38 0.21 -15.37
C GLY A 88 -12.81 -0.91 -14.42
N PHE A 89 -12.21 -1.04 -13.23
CA PHE A 89 -12.55 -2.09 -12.26
C PHE A 89 -13.95 -1.91 -11.67
N SER A 90 -14.40 -0.67 -11.41
CA SER A 90 -15.77 -0.44 -10.95
C SER A 90 -16.81 -0.89 -11.97
N LEU A 91 -16.55 -0.66 -13.26
CA LEU A 91 -17.44 -1.12 -14.33
C LEU A 91 -17.43 -2.65 -14.43
N CYS A 92 -16.24 -3.27 -14.32
CA CYS A 92 -16.10 -4.72 -14.25
C CYS A 92 -16.96 -5.33 -13.14
N THR A 93 -16.90 -4.77 -11.92
CA THR A 93 -17.69 -5.26 -10.78
C THR A 93 -19.17 -4.97 -10.96
N TYR A 94 -19.54 -3.79 -11.44
CA TYR A 94 -20.94 -3.41 -11.68
C TYR A 94 -21.63 -4.36 -12.68
N LEU A 95 -20.91 -4.77 -13.73
CA LEU A 95 -21.41 -5.71 -14.74
C LEU A 95 -21.35 -7.19 -14.30
N GLY A 96 -20.85 -7.49 -13.10
CA GLY A 96 -20.72 -8.86 -12.60
C GLY A 96 -19.54 -9.65 -13.17
N TYR A 97 -18.55 -8.98 -13.75
CA TYR A 97 -17.32 -9.58 -14.27
C TYR A 97 -16.17 -9.63 -13.24
N THR A 98 -16.47 -9.35 -11.97
CA THR A 98 -15.50 -9.46 -10.87
C THR A 98 -15.85 -10.66 -10.02
N ASP A 99 -14.95 -11.64 -9.98
CA ASP A 99 -15.08 -12.77 -9.07
C ASP A 99 -14.24 -12.52 -7.81
N PHE A 100 -14.85 -12.73 -6.65
CA PHE A 100 -14.15 -12.78 -5.37
C PHE A 100 -13.71 -14.22 -5.09
N MET A 101 -12.40 -14.45 -5.04
CA MET A 101 -11.80 -15.78 -4.95
C MET A 101 -11.57 -16.23 -3.51
N ASP A 102 -10.98 -15.36 -2.69
CA ASP A 102 -10.67 -15.63 -1.29
C ASP A 102 -10.69 -14.33 -0.48
N GLY A 103 -11.11 -14.42 0.78
CA GLY A 103 -10.88 -13.36 1.74
C GLY A 103 -10.85 -13.90 3.16
N ARG A 104 -9.79 -13.56 3.88
CA ARG A 104 -9.52 -14.06 5.24
C ARG A 104 -9.05 -12.94 6.13
N GLU A 105 -9.49 -12.96 7.37
CA GLU A 105 -8.95 -12.15 8.45
C GLU A 105 -8.35 -13.08 9.49
N PHE A 106 -7.12 -12.78 9.89
CA PHE A 106 -6.38 -13.57 10.86
C PHE A 106 -6.59 -12.96 12.25
N VAL A 107 -7.20 -13.76 13.14
CA VAL A 107 -7.48 -13.37 14.54
C VAL A 107 -6.16 -13.29 15.30
N GLU A 108 -5.37 -14.35 15.21
CA GLU A 108 -3.97 -14.37 15.61
C GLU A 108 -3.13 -13.97 14.42
N GLU A 109 -2.37 -12.91 14.59
CA GLU A 109 -1.55 -12.33 13.56
C GLU A 109 -0.42 -13.29 13.18
N VAL A 110 -0.43 -13.72 11.92
CA VAL A 110 0.48 -14.77 11.44
C VAL A 110 1.82 -14.14 11.08
N ASP A 111 2.89 -14.67 11.66
CA ASP A 111 4.24 -14.37 11.19
C ASP A 111 4.43 -15.00 9.81
N ILE A 112 4.72 -14.16 8.84
CA ILE A 112 4.90 -14.52 7.43
C ILE A 112 5.98 -15.60 7.26
N SER A 113 6.98 -15.62 8.16
CA SER A 113 8.06 -16.62 8.14
C SER A 113 7.56 -18.07 8.30
N SER A 114 6.37 -18.25 8.88
CA SER A 114 5.83 -19.57 9.22
C SER A 114 5.02 -20.23 8.11
N ASP A 115 4.45 -19.45 7.18
CA ASP A 115 3.62 -20.00 6.09
C ASP A 115 3.65 -19.13 4.82
N GLU A 116 4.64 -19.38 3.96
CA GLU A 116 4.78 -18.72 2.66
C GLU A 116 3.57 -18.93 1.73
N LYS A 117 2.73 -19.95 1.95
CA LYS A 117 1.57 -20.19 1.09
C LYS A 117 0.56 -19.05 1.20
N LEU A 118 0.55 -18.33 2.32
CA LEU A 118 -0.33 -17.17 2.52
C LEU A 118 0.02 -15.99 1.60
N LEU A 119 1.26 -15.94 1.10
CA LEU A 119 1.74 -14.91 0.18
C LEU A 119 1.45 -15.23 -1.29
N LYS A 120 0.93 -16.42 -1.59
CA LYS A 120 0.64 -16.90 -2.94
C LYS A 120 -0.85 -16.79 -3.22
N SER A 121 -1.21 -16.58 -4.48
CA SER A 121 -2.60 -16.66 -4.95
C SER A 121 -3.14 -18.09 -4.79
N VAL A 122 -4.42 -18.23 -4.46
CA VAL A 122 -5.12 -19.53 -4.43
C VAL A 122 -5.34 -20.02 -5.85
N ALA A 123 -5.78 -19.12 -6.74
CA ALA A 123 -6.13 -19.48 -8.11
C ALA A 123 -4.88 -19.72 -8.98
N TYR A 124 -3.80 -18.97 -8.75
CA TYR A 124 -2.59 -19.00 -9.56
C TYR A 124 -1.31 -18.95 -8.69
N PRO A 125 -1.06 -19.97 -7.84
CA PRO A 125 0.02 -19.93 -6.83
C PRO A 125 1.43 -19.83 -7.39
N ASN A 126 1.65 -20.30 -8.62
CA ASN A 126 2.96 -20.23 -9.32
C ASN A 126 3.13 -18.95 -10.12
N GLU A 127 2.09 -18.13 -10.20
CA GLU A 127 2.02 -16.99 -11.10
C GLU A 127 1.89 -15.67 -10.37
N ILE A 128 1.24 -15.70 -9.19
CA ILE A 128 0.94 -14.57 -8.35
C ILE A 128 1.45 -14.85 -6.95
N GLN A 129 2.55 -14.20 -6.59
CA GLN A 129 3.16 -14.32 -5.27
C GLN A 129 3.76 -12.99 -4.82
N VAL A 130 3.66 -12.71 -3.52
CA VAL A 130 4.44 -11.65 -2.89
C VAL A 130 5.84 -12.19 -2.62
N THR A 131 6.84 -11.58 -3.25
CA THR A 131 8.25 -11.99 -3.17
C THR A 131 8.92 -11.43 -1.91
N ASP A 132 10.06 -12.03 -1.54
CA ASP A 132 10.91 -11.49 -0.47
C ASP A 132 11.40 -10.08 -0.77
N ALA A 133 11.60 -9.72 -2.05
CA ALA A 133 11.99 -8.38 -2.43
C ALA A 133 10.88 -7.35 -2.12
N VAL A 134 9.61 -7.67 -2.37
CA VAL A 134 8.47 -6.83 -1.98
C VAL A 134 8.40 -6.72 -0.46
N LEU A 135 8.56 -7.83 0.27
CA LEU A 135 8.53 -7.81 1.74
C LEU A 135 9.69 -7.00 2.32
N ALA A 136 10.92 -7.17 1.81
CA ALA A 136 12.09 -6.39 2.22
C ALA A 136 11.90 -4.90 1.91
N TYR A 137 11.31 -4.60 0.75
CA TYR A 137 10.97 -3.24 0.37
C TYR A 137 9.97 -2.60 1.35
N VAL A 138 8.90 -3.33 1.68
CA VAL A 138 7.86 -2.90 2.62
C VAL A 138 8.47 -2.70 4.01
N LYS A 139 9.26 -3.65 4.52
CA LYS A 139 10.01 -3.51 5.78
C LYS A 139 10.86 -2.24 5.79
N LYS A 140 11.68 -2.02 4.75
CA LYS A 140 12.54 -0.83 4.63
C LYS A 140 11.78 0.50 4.64
N HIS A 141 10.57 0.56 4.09
CA HIS A 141 9.79 1.82 4.04
C HIS A 141 8.96 2.05 5.30
N ILE A 142 8.66 0.99 6.04
CA ILE A 142 7.92 1.05 7.30
C ILE A 142 8.86 1.33 8.48
N MET A 143 10.06 0.75 8.44
CA MET A 143 11.04 0.80 9.52
C MET A 143 12.08 1.88 9.27
N ASP A 144 12.34 2.70 10.27
CA ASP A 144 13.64 3.36 10.37
C ASP A 144 14.67 2.25 10.69
N ASP A 145 15.81 2.24 9.97
CA ASP A 145 16.80 1.17 9.73
C ASP A 145 17.23 0.23 10.90
N ASP A 146 16.77 0.40 12.14
CA ASP A 146 17.35 -0.21 13.35
C ASP A 146 16.46 -1.20 14.13
N ASN A 147 15.18 -1.43 13.78
CA ASN A 147 14.32 -2.34 14.56
C ASN A 147 13.87 -3.58 13.78
N ASP A 148 14.20 -4.75 14.33
CA ASP A 148 13.71 -6.09 13.95
C ASP A 148 12.21 -6.23 14.28
N THR A 149 11.39 -5.45 13.60
CA THR A 149 9.95 -5.45 13.82
C THR A 149 9.29 -6.50 12.92
N THR A 150 8.47 -7.35 13.50
CA THR A 150 7.79 -8.41 12.74
C THR A 150 6.58 -7.80 12.03
N LEU A 151 6.56 -7.83 10.69
CA LEU A 151 5.34 -7.57 9.92
C LEU A 151 4.42 -8.75 10.09
N ARG A 152 3.16 -8.49 10.45
CA ARG A 152 2.19 -9.57 10.64
C ARG A 152 1.07 -9.47 9.63
N LEU A 153 0.68 -10.61 9.06
CA LEU A 153 -0.42 -10.63 8.09
C LEU A 153 -1.75 -10.56 8.84
N LYS A 154 -2.55 -9.52 8.55
CA LYS A 154 -3.86 -9.32 9.19
C LYS A 154 -5.01 -9.75 8.30
N ARG A 155 -4.95 -9.43 7.01
CA ARG A 155 -6.02 -9.77 6.04
C ARG A 155 -5.43 -10.14 4.69
N ARG A 156 -6.15 -10.99 3.98
CA ARG A 156 -5.85 -11.40 2.60
C ARG A 156 -7.13 -11.32 1.79
N PHE A 157 -7.04 -10.80 0.57
CA PHE A 157 -8.13 -10.81 -0.40
C PHE A 157 -7.59 -11.17 -1.78
N GLU A 158 -8.43 -11.83 -2.58
CA GLU A 158 -8.08 -12.21 -3.94
C GLU A 158 -9.28 -12.01 -4.87
N TYR A 159 -9.04 -11.36 -6.01
CA TYR A 159 -10.05 -11.04 -7.01
C TYR A 159 -9.57 -11.39 -8.41
N ASN A 160 -10.54 -11.73 -9.27
CA ASN A 160 -10.35 -11.85 -10.71
C ASN A 160 -11.31 -10.90 -11.43
N PHE A 161 -10.76 -9.86 -12.04
CA PHE A 161 -11.48 -8.91 -12.89
C PHE A 161 -11.44 -9.40 -14.34
N LYS A 162 -12.44 -10.22 -14.72
CA LYS A 162 -12.49 -10.95 -15.99
C LYS A 162 -12.40 -10.05 -17.22
N MET A 163 -13.08 -8.91 -17.19
CA MET A 163 -13.19 -7.99 -18.33
C MET A 163 -11.81 -7.46 -18.79
N VAL A 164 -10.91 -7.21 -17.83
CA VAL A 164 -9.54 -6.75 -18.09
C VAL A 164 -8.50 -7.86 -17.88
N TYR A 165 -8.99 -9.08 -17.67
CA TYR A 165 -8.21 -10.29 -17.41
C TYR A 165 -7.10 -10.05 -16.36
N CYS A 166 -7.48 -9.40 -15.26
CA CYS A 166 -6.59 -9.00 -14.17
C CYS A 166 -6.90 -9.81 -12.92
N ASN A 167 -5.91 -10.58 -12.47
CA ASN A 167 -5.96 -11.28 -11.20
C ASN A 167 -5.14 -10.49 -10.19
N VAL A 168 -5.64 -10.37 -8.96
CA VAL A 168 -4.98 -9.58 -7.93
C VAL A 168 -5.06 -10.25 -6.57
N ILE A 169 -3.94 -10.26 -5.86
CA ILE A 169 -3.85 -10.59 -4.44
C ILE A 169 -3.57 -9.30 -3.66
N MET A 170 -4.32 -9.08 -2.59
CA MET A 170 -4.20 -7.92 -1.71
C MET A 170 -3.94 -8.42 -0.30
N LEU A 171 -2.80 -8.03 0.27
CA LEU A 171 -2.38 -8.40 1.62
C LEU A 171 -2.36 -7.16 2.50
N HIS A 172 -3.02 -7.26 3.65
CA HIS A 172 -2.90 -6.25 4.69
C HIS A 172 -1.91 -6.71 5.74
N PHE A 173 -0.84 -5.92 5.89
CA PHE A 173 0.15 -6.12 6.94
C PHE A 173 -0.07 -5.13 8.07
N VAL A 174 0.18 -5.57 9.29
CA VAL A 174 0.20 -4.72 10.46
C VAL A 174 1.63 -4.61 10.97
N SER A 175 2.06 -3.39 11.25
CA SER A 175 3.29 -3.14 12.00
C SER A 175 2.96 -2.58 13.38
N PRO A 176 3.83 -2.81 14.38
CA PRO A 176 3.78 -2.10 15.64
C PRO A 176 3.80 -0.58 15.44
N PRO A 177 3.28 0.19 16.41
CA PRO A 177 3.38 1.65 16.37
C PRO A 177 4.84 2.10 16.30
N ARG A 178 5.08 3.21 15.59
CA ARG A 178 6.44 3.73 15.40
C ARG A 178 6.98 4.23 16.75
N THR A 179 8.16 3.75 17.12
CA THR A 179 8.80 4.07 18.41
C THR A 179 8.93 5.58 18.61
N GLY A 180 8.47 6.09 19.76
CA GLY A 180 8.61 7.51 20.13
C GLY A 180 7.30 8.32 20.19
N ARG A 181 6.14 7.70 19.94
CA ARG A 181 4.83 8.34 20.13
C ARG A 181 3.90 7.46 20.97
N GLU A 182 3.90 7.72 22.28
CA GLU A 182 2.95 7.07 23.19
C GLU A 182 1.51 7.33 22.73
N GLY A 183 0.73 6.25 22.56
CA GLY A 183 -0.67 6.30 22.17
C GLY A 183 -0.96 6.16 20.66
N GLU A 184 0.05 5.97 19.81
CA GLU A 184 -0.19 5.54 18.43
C GLU A 184 -0.57 4.05 18.39
N GLY A 185 -1.61 3.73 17.64
CA GLY A 185 -2.05 2.35 17.42
C GLY A 185 -1.21 1.65 16.34
N GLU A 186 -1.52 0.38 16.11
CA GLU A 186 -0.95 -0.43 15.04
C GLU A 186 -1.11 0.23 13.66
N VAL A 187 -0.08 0.12 12.82
CA VAL A 187 -0.09 0.70 11.47
C VAL A 187 -0.54 -0.35 10.46
N LEU A 188 -1.56 -0.02 9.66
CA LEU A 188 -2.06 -0.90 8.60
C LEU A 188 -1.42 -0.55 7.25
N HIS A 189 -0.82 -1.54 6.60
CA HIS A 189 -0.21 -1.44 5.28
C HIS A 189 -0.97 -2.33 4.29
N LEU A 190 -1.00 -1.94 3.02
CA LEU A 190 -1.60 -2.70 1.93
C LEU A 190 -0.53 -3.01 0.88
N VAL A 191 -0.43 -4.27 0.50
CA VAL A 191 0.37 -4.75 -0.63
C VAL A 191 -0.56 -5.39 -1.64
N GLU A 192 -0.64 -4.82 -2.83
CA GLU A 192 -1.45 -5.30 -3.93
C GLU A 192 -0.55 -5.78 -5.07
N ILE A 193 -0.62 -7.07 -5.39
CA ILE A 193 0.11 -7.67 -6.50
C ILE A 193 -0.90 -8.13 -7.55
N TYR A 194 -0.76 -7.61 -8.77
CA TYR A 194 -1.64 -7.95 -9.88
C TYR A 194 -0.90 -8.64 -11.02
N ARG A 195 -1.62 -9.46 -11.77
CA ARG A 195 -1.20 -10.04 -13.04
C ARG A 195 -2.28 -9.81 -14.08
N PHE A 196 -1.90 -9.17 -15.18
CA PHE A 196 -2.72 -9.12 -16.38
C PHE A 196 -2.40 -10.34 -17.24
N GLY A 197 -3.40 -11.10 -17.65
CA GLY A 197 -3.16 -12.20 -18.56
C GLY A 197 -2.99 -11.75 -20.03
N HIS A 198 -3.33 -10.50 -20.37
CA HIS A 198 -3.09 -9.94 -21.70
C HIS A 198 -1.95 -8.90 -21.69
N PRO A 199 -0.86 -9.09 -22.49
CA PRO A 199 0.29 -8.19 -22.50
C PRO A 199 -0.05 -6.74 -22.83
N ILE A 200 -0.98 -6.53 -23.77
CA ILE A 200 -1.43 -5.19 -24.20
C ILE A 200 -2.10 -4.44 -23.04
N ILE A 201 -2.92 -5.12 -22.24
CA ILE A 201 -3.59 -4.50 -21.09
C ILE A 201 -2.55 -4.15 -20.03
N GLY A 202 -1.55 -5.02 -19.80
CA GLY A 202 -0.42 -4.72 -18.92
C GLY A 202 0.36 -3.48 -19.36
N TRP A 203 0.56 -3.28 -20.67
CA TRP A 203 1.20 -2.10 -21.22
C TRP A 203 0.35 -0.83 -21.03
N LEU A 204 -0.95 -0.89 -21.35
CA LEU A 204 -1.88 0.23 -21.14
C LEU A 204 -1.97 0.61 -19.66
N ALA A 205 -2.05 -0.37 -18.76
CA ALA A 205 -2.03 -0.15 -17.33
C ALA A 205 -0.73 0.52 -16.88
N SER A 206 0.41 0.17 -17.48
CA SER A 206 1.70 0.81 -17.20
C SER A 206 1.73 2.28 -17.65
N ILE A 207 1.10 2.62 -18.78
CA ILE A 207 0.93 4.02 -19.21
C ILE A 207 0.03 4.78 -18.25
N LEU A 208 -1.13 4.20 -17.89
CA LEU A 208 -2.06 4.81 -16.95
C LEU A 208 -1.37 5.09 -15.60
N ARG A 209 -0.50 4.18 -15.13
CA ARG A 209 0.32 4.40 -13.92
C ARG A 209 1.22 5.62 -14.02
N VAL A 210 1.88 5.85 -15.15
CA VAL A 210 2.74 7.03 -15.35
C VAL A 210 1.91 8.31 -15.29
N VAL A 211 0.74 8.31 -15.95
CA VAL A 211 -0.16 9.48 -15.96
C VAL A 211 -0.73 9.76 -14.56
N VAL A 212 -1.22 8.74 -13.86
CA VAL A 212 -1.73 8.88 -12.49
C VAL A 212 -0.64 9.33 -11.53
N GLY A 213 0.54 8.71 -11.59
CA GLY A 213 1.69 9.10 -10.77
C GLY A 213 2.12 10.55 -11.00
N PHE A 214 2.09 11.01 -12.26
CA PHE A 214 2.39 12.39 -12.61
C PHE A 214 1.34 13.37 -12.05
N VAL A 215 0.05 13.09 -12.22
CA VAL A 215 -1.04 13.94 -11.70
C VAL A 215 -1.02 14.01 -10.17
N MET A 216 -0.75 12.88 -9.50
CA MET A 216 -0.62 12.84 -8.05
C MET A 216 0.64 13.56 -7.55
N GLY A 217 1.76 13.44 -8.26
CA GLY A 217 2.99 14.18 -7.97
C GLY A 217 2.82 15.70 -8.09
N MET A 218 2.08 16.17 -9.12
CA MET A 218 1.76 17.59 -9.28
C MET A 218 0.83 18.13 -8.18
N SER A 219 -0.09 17.31 -7.68
CA SER A 219 -0.99 17.69 -6.59
C SER A 219 -0.24 17.99 -5.28
N ASN A 220 0.89 17.30 -5.04
CA ASN A 220 1.77 17.56 -3.90
C ASN A 220 2.63 18.83 -4.08
N LEU A 221 3.01 19.17 -5.32
CA LEU A 221 3.73 20.41 -5.64
C LEU A 221 2.84 21.66 -5.48
N LEU A 222 1.53 21.52 -5.73
CA LEU A 222 0.55 22.60 -5.61
C LEU A 222 -0.07 22.71 -4.20
N SER A 223 0.28 21.83 -3.25
CA SER A 223 -0.19 21.95 -1.86
C SER A 223 0.46 23.16 -1.18
N PRO A 224 -0.30 24.11 -0.59
CA PRO A 224 0.24 25.29 0.08
C PRO A 224 1.20 24.98 1.25
N SER A 225 1.20 23.74 1.76
CA SER A 225 2.10 23.29 2.83
C SER A 225 3.56 23.10 2.37
N SER A 226 3.81 22.88 1.07
CA SER A 226 5.18 22.72 0.54
C SER A 226 5.94 24.05 0.43
N TRP A 227 5.23 25.18 0.51
CA TRP A 227 5.79 26.54 0.39
C TRP A 227 6.29 27.11 1.73
N LYS A 228 6.18 26.36 2.84
CA LYS A 228 6.61 26.82 4.18
C LYS A 228 8.02 26.37 4.62
N MET A 229 8.78 25.64 3.80
CA MET A 229 10.18 25.28 4.13
C MET A 229 11.21 26.20 3.44
N GLY A 230 11.07 27.50 3.67
CA GLY A 230 11.98 28.53 3.16
C GLY A 230 12.14 29.67 4.16
N GLY A 231 12.48 29.39 5.41
CA GLY A 231 12.75 30.42 6.40
C GLY A 231 13.53 29.89 7.59
N ASN A 232 14.69 30.49 7.84
CA ASN A 232 15.60 30.31 8.98
C ASN A 232 16.72 29.27 8.85
N TYR A 233 17.63 29.50 7.90
CA TYR A 233 19.05 29.29 8.18
C TYR A 233 19.61 30.56 8.83
N ALA A 234 19.33 30.73 10.12
CA ALA A 234 20.00 31.72 10.94
C ALA A 234 21.39 31.19 11.34
N LYS A 235 22.39 32.01 11.02
CA LYS A 235 23.81 31.84 11.33
C LYS A 235 24.04 31.52 12.82
N HIS A 236 24.70 30.39 13.11
CA HIS A 236 25.55 30.27 14.28
C HIS A 236 26.81 29.48 13.92
N GLY A 237 27.82 30.20 13.44
CA GLY A 237 29.20 29.70 13.39
C GLY A 237 29.88 30.00 14.71
N ASN A 238 30.14 28.97 15.51
CA ASN A 238 31.14 29.03 16.58
C ASN A 238 32.34 28.19 16.14
N ILE A 239 33.42 28.87 15.79
CA ILE A 239 34.72 28.27 15.46
C ILE A 239 35.48 28.01 16.76
N PRO A 240 35.88 26.77 17.09
CA PRO A 240 36.76 26.54 18.23
C PRO A 240 38.21 26.94 17.87
N LYS A 241 38.80 27.83 18.68
CA LYS A 241 40.22 28.17 18.62
C LYS A 241 41.07 26.99 19.11
N LYS A 242 41.91 26.43 18.22
CA LYS A 242 43.01 25.54 18.62
C LYS A 242 44.06 26.34 19.40
N LYS A 243 44.39 25.88 20.60
CA LYS A 243 45.64 26.25 21.30
C LYS A 243 46.73 25.29 20.81
N TYR A 244 47.83 25.83 20.31
CA TYR A 244 49.08 25.10 20.17
C TYR A 244 49.84 25.18 21.50
N ALA A 245 50.39 24.05 21.92
CA ALA A 245 51.42 23.95 22.96
C ALA A 245 52.79 23.90 22.28
#